data_AF-A0A0P9DAV0-F1
#
_entry.id   AF-A0A0P9DAV0-F1
#
_cell.length_a   1.000
_cell.length_b   1.000
_cell.length_c   1.000
_cell.angle_alpha   90.00
_cell.angle_beta   90.00
_cell.angle_gamma   90.00
#
_symmetry.space_group_name_H-M   'P 1'
#
loop_
_entity.id
_entity.type
_entity.pdbx_description
1 polymer ?
#
loop_
_entity_poly.entity_id
_entity_poly.type
_entity_poly.pdbx_seq_one_letter_code
_entity_poly.pdbx_strand_id
1 'polypeptide(L)' 'MKALSKIGYSFDHQTGSHVILINEQNKRITAPLHDEIGKGLLKAILKQAGISMDEFSKLLK' A
#
# COMPACT_ATOMS: atom_id res chain seq x y z
N MET A 1 -0.91 6.33 1.14
CA MET A 1 -2.31 5.91 0.86
C MET A 1 -2.81 6.24 -0.54
N LYS A 2 -2.65 7.47 -1.06
CA LYS A 2 -3.18 7.87 -2.38
C LYS A 2 -2.78 6.93 -3.54
N ALA A 3 -1.54 6.44 -3.55
CA ALA A 3 -1.06 5.53 -4.59
C ALA A 3 -1.78 4.17 -4.60
N LEU A 4 -2.09 3.59 -3.43
CA LEU A 4 -2.77 2.30 -3.33
C LEU A 4 -4.25 2.41 -3.69
N SER A 5 -4.90 3.54 -3.36
CA SER A 5 -6.27 3.81 -3.82
C SER A 5 -6.39 3.86 -5.34
N LYS A 6 -5.38 4.42 -6.04
CA LYS A 6 -5.34 4.46 -7.51
C LYS A 6 -5.24 3.07 -8.18
N ILE A 7 -4.79 2.03 -7.48
CA ILE A 7 -4.69 0.65 -8.01
C ILE A 7 -5.84 -0.24 -7.51
N GLY A 8 -6.94 0.34 -7.05
CA GLY A 8 -8.14 -0.41 -6.66
C GLY A 8 -8.07 -1.00 -5.25
N TYR A 9 -7.18 -0.51 -4.38
CA TYR A 9 -7.22 -0.84 -2.96
C TYR A 9 -8.03 0.19 -2.18
N SER A 10 -9.03 -0.29 -1.46
CA SER A 10 -9.87 0.49 -0.57
C SER A 10 -9.43 0.31 0.89
N PHE A 11 -9.79 1.26 1.74
CA PHE A 11 -9.62 1.11 3.18
C PHE A 11 -10.51 -0.01 3.71
N ASP A 12 -9.94 -0.92 4.51
CA ASP A 12 -10.67 -1.97 5.21
C ASP A 12 -10.86 -1.57 6.68
N HIS A 13 -9.78 -1.55 7.47
CA HIS A 13 -9.77 -1.06 8.84
C HIS A 13 -8.36 -0.61 9.25
N GLN A 14 -8.26 0.01 10.43
CA GLN A 14 -7.00 0.45 11.03
C GLN A 14 -6.82 -0.22 12.38
N THR A 15 -5.61 -0.73 12.63
CA THR A 15 -5.21 -1.30 13.92
C THR A 15 -3.96 -0.56 14.39
N GLY A 16 -4.13 0.35 15.36
CA GLY A 16 -3.07 1.22 15.86
C GLY A 16 -2.51 2.10 14.74
N SER A 17 -1.19 2.08 14.55
CA SER A 17 -0.49 2.83 13.49
C SER A 17 -0.47 2.12 12.13
N HIS A 18 -1.18 1.01 11.97
CA HIS A 18 -1.21 0.25 10.72
C HIS A 18 -2.59 0.26 10.10
N VAL A 19 -2.64 0.46 8.79
CA VAL A 19 -3.86 0.45 8.01
C VAL A 19 -3.90 -0.74 7.10
N ILE A 20 -5.03 -1.43 7.11
CA ILE A 20 -5.32 -2.56 6.26
C ILE A 20 -6.10 -2.03 5.06
N LEU A 21 -5.62 -2.37 3.88
CA LEU A 21 -6.23 -2.05 2.60
C LEU A 21 -6.66 -3.34 1.91
N ILE A 22 -7.82 -3.33 1.26
CA ILE A 22 -8.39 -4.48 0.56
C ILE A 22 -8.72 -4.11 -0.88
N ASN A 23 -8.48 -5.01 -1.84
CA ASN A 23 -8.92 -4.82 -3.23
C ASN A 23 -10.15 -5.69 -3.57
N GLU A 24 -10.71 -5.51 -4.76
CA GLU A 24 -11.86 -6.29 -5.25
C GLU A 24 -11.60 -7.80 -5.33
N GLN A 25 -10.33 -8.22 -5.38
CA GLN A 25 -9.91 -9.63 -5.34
C GLN A 25 -9.75 -10.17 -3.91
N ASN A 26 -10.22 -9.45 -2.88
CA ASN A 26 -10.03 -9.77 -1.46
C ASN A 26 -8.55 -9.88 -1.01
N LYS A 27 -7.61 -9.29 -1.75
CA LYS A 27 -6.20 -9.21 -1.32
C LYS A 27 -6.04 -8.10 -0.30
N ARG A 28 -5.44 -8.43 0.84
CA ARG A 28 -5.19 -7.50 1.94
C ARG A 28 -3.73 -7.07 2.00
N ILE A 29 -3.51 -5.79 2.28
CA ILE A 29 -2.18 -5.20 2.48
C ILE A 29 -2.19 -4.41 3.76
N THR A 30 -1.19 -4.62 4.60
CA THR A 30 -0.96 -3.80 5.78
C THR A 30 0.08 -2.74 5.45
N ALA A 31 -0.33 -1.48 5.47
CA ALA A 31 0.53 -0.33 5.27
C ALA A 31 0.63 0.49 6.58
N PRO A 32 1.83 0.83 7.05
CA PRO A 32 1.96 1.72 8.19
C PRO A 32 1.49 3.15 7.88
N LEU A 33 0.98 3.83 8.90
CA LEU A 33 0.57 5.22 8.89
C LEU A 33 1.66 6.11 9.53
N HIS A 34 2.90 6.00 9.05
CA HIS A 34 4.00 6.88 9.47
C HIS A 34 4.68 7.52 8.25
N ASP A 35 5.14 8.76 8.41
CA ASP A 35 5.73 9.60 7.34
C ASP A 35 6.99 8.98 6.71
N GLU A 36 7.77 8.21 7.47
CA GLU A 36 8.99 7.58 6.99
C GLU A 36 8.86 6.05 6.93
N ILE A 37 8.52 5.54 5.75
CA ILE A 37 8.58 4.11 5.46
C ILE A 37 10.00 3.78 4.97
N GLY A 38 10.73 2.95 5.72
CA GLY A 38 12.04 2.47 5.29
C GLY A 38 11.97 1.76 3.92
N LYS A 39 13.02 1.92 3.09
CA LYS A 39 13.08 1.35 1.72
C LYS A 39 12.74 -0.13 1.65
N GLY A 40 13.16 -0.91 2.66
CA GLY A 40 12.87 -2.35 2.75
C GLY A 40 11.38 -2.65 2.98
N LEU A 41 10.74 -1.89 3.87
CA LEU A 41 9.31 -2.02 4.17
C LEU A 41 8.47 -1.58 2.97
N LEU A 42 8.84 -0.47 2.32
CA LEU A 42 8.19 -0.04 1.08
C LEU A 42 8.27 -1.17 0.04
N LYS A 43 9.45 -1.73 -0.21
CA LYS A 43 9.63 -2.81 -1.20
C LYS A 43 8.82 -4.07 -0.85
N ALA A 44 8.69 -4.39 0.43
CA ALA A 44 7.84 -5.50 0.89
C ALA A 44 6.35 -5.25 0.59
N ILE A 45 5.86 -4.04 0.88
CA ILE A 45 4.49 -3.62 0.58
C ILE A 45 4.22 -3.64 -0.93
N LEU A 46 5.15 -3.11 -1.74
CA LEU A 46 5.04 -3.13 -3.20
C LEU A 46 4.99 -4.57 -3.74
N LYS A 47 5.83 -5.46 -3.21
CA LYS A 47 5.80 -6.89 -3.55
C LYS A 47 4.48 -7.56 -3.19
N GLN A 48 3.91 -7.24 -2.02
CA GLN A 48 2.59 -7.73 -1.61
C GLN A 48 1.45 -7.17 -2.47
N ALA A 49 1.57 -5.92 -2.90
CA ALA A 49 0.68 -5.29 -3.88
C ALA A 49 0.85 -5.82 -5.30
N GLY A 50 1.91 -6.59 -5.58
CA GLY A 50 2.22 -7.04 -6.93
C GLY A 50 2.59 -5.90 -7.88
N ILE A 51 3.05 -4.75 -7.35
CA ILE A 51 3.45 -3.58 -8.13
C ILE A 51 4.96 -3.40 -8.10
N SER A 52 5.50 -2.95 -9.23
CA SER A 52 6.88 -2.55 -9.35
C SER A 52 7.13 -1.15 -8.77
N MET A 53 8.40 -0.84 -8.52
CA MET A 53 8.81 0.50 -8.06
C MET A 53 8.48 1.59 -9.10
N ASP A 54 8.53 1.25 -10.39
CA ASP A 54 8.18 2.15 -11.50
C ASP A 54 6.68 2.48 -11.49
N GLU A 55 5.82 1.47 -11.37
CA GLU A 55 4.37 1.66 -11.23
C GLU A 55 4.04 2.49 -10.00
N PHE A 56 4.69 2.23 -8.87
CA PHE A 56 4.54 3.04 -7.67
C PHE A 56 4.92 4.50 -7.90
N SER A 57 6.02 4.76 -8.60
CA SER A 57 6.45 6.13 -8.94
C SER A 57 5.43 6.85 -9.84
N LYS A 58 4.81 6.13 -10.79
CA LYS A 58 3.72 6.67 -11.63
C LYS A 58 2.47 7.02 -10.82
N LEU A 59 2.17 6.28 -9.76
CA LEU A 59 1.01 6.53 -8.89
C LEU A 59 1.22 7.69 -7.92
N LEU A 60 2.48 8.04 -7.63
CA LEU A 60 2.85 9.22 -6.83
C LEU A 60 2.79 10.54 -7.60
N LYS A 61 2.88 10.50 -8.94
CA LYS A 61 2.53 11.63 -9.80
C LYS A 61 1.01 11.87 -9.82
#